data_AF-A0A4R3PYM6-F1
#
_entry.id   AF-A0A4R3PYM6-F1
#
_cell.length_a   1.000
_cell.length_b   1.000
_cell.length_c   1.000
_cell.angle_alpha   90.00
_cell.angle_beta   90.00
_cell.angle_gamma   90.00
#
_symmetry.space_group_name_H-M   'P 1'
#
loop_
_entity.id
_entity.type
_entity.pdbx_description
1 polymer ?
#
loop_
_entity_poly.entity_id
_entity_poly.type
_entity_poly.pdbx_seq_one_letter_code
_entity_poly.pdbx_strand_id
1 'polypeptide(L)'
;MAAFSPFGEEAFGLEEIMQATVNGEPRVLATDAALALIDEIRRDHPDILFHQSGGCCDGSSPMCYPVGEFRVGETDVRLGEIGGVPVYISASQFEAWKHTQLIIDVVPGRGGMFSLDNGREKRFLTRSRLFGGGEACGIPSLTKRAT
;
A
#
# COMPACT_ATOMS: atom_id res chain seq x y z
N MET A 1 10.05 -18.97 36.48
CA MET A 1 10.88 -17.85 35.99
C MET A 1 10.52 -17.65 34.54
N ALA A 2 9.86 -16.53 34.22
CA ALA A 2 9.38 -16.21 32.88
C ALA A 2 10.29 -15.18 32.20
N ALA A 3 10.45 -15.29 30.88
CA ALA A 3 10.44 -14.20 29.88
C ALA A 3 10.62 -14.85 28.48
N PHE A 4 9.59 -15.01 27.66
CA PHE A 4 9.00 -14.06 26.69
C PHE A 4 9.87 -13.78 25.45
N SER A 5 9.43 -14.27 24.28
CA SER A 5 9.24 -13.45 23.09
C SER A 5 8.31 -14.16 22.09
N PRO A 6 7.08 -13.67 21.89
CA PRO A 6 6.18 -14.08 20.81
C PRO A 6 6.21 -13.00 19.72
N PHE A 7 6.87 -13.29 18.60
CA PHE A 7 6.56 -12.59 17.35
C PHE A 7 6.10 -13.68 16.39
N GLY A 8 4.79 -13.66 16.13
CA GLY A 8 4.11 -14.63 15.32
C GLY A 8 4.65 -14.60 13.89
N GLU A 9 5.23 -15.72 13.47
CA GLU A 9 4.91 -16.25 12.14
C GLU A 9 3.41 -16.56 12.12
N GLU A 10 2.57 -15.54 11.95
CA GLU A 10 1.20 -15.80 11.53
C GLU A 10 1.28 -16.22 10.07
N ALA A 11 1.13 -17.53 9.86
CA ALA A 11 1.00 -18.11 8.54
C ALA A 11 -0.14 -17.39 7.81
N PHE A 12 0.23 -16.49 6.89
CA PHE A 12 -0.67 -15.80 6.00
C PHE A 12 -1.55 -16.87 5.31
N GLY A 13 -2.86 -16.84 5.58
CA GLY A 13 -3.76 -17.92 5.14
C GLY A 13 -3.72 -18.09 3.63
N LEU A 14 -3.93 -19.32 3.12
CA LEU A 14 -3.91 -19.61 1.68
C LEU A 14 -4.88 -18.71 0.89
N GLU A 15 -6.02 -18.35 1.50
CA GLU A 15 -6.98 -17.40 0.93
C GLU A 15 -6.39 -15.97 0.83
N GLU A 16 -5.66 -15.53 1.86
CA GLU A 16 -4.97 -14.23 1.89
C GLU A 16 -3.80 -14.19 0.87
N ILE A 17 -3.08 -15.29 0.69
CA ILE A 17 -2.04 -15.49 -0.35
C ILE A 17 -2.64 -15.37 -1.76
N MET A 18 -3.78 -16.02 -1.99
CA MET A 18 -4.50 -15.96 -3.27
C MET A 18 -5.08 -14.56 -3.55
N GLN A 19 -5.35 -13.79 -2.50
CA GLN A 19 -5.82 -12.42 -2.63
C GLN A 19 -4.68 -11.42 -2.84
N ALA A 20 -3.45 -11.69 -2.39
CA ALA A 20 -2.30 -10.80 -2.57
C ALA A 20 -1.61 -10.91 -3.95
N THR A 21 -1.87 -11.97 -4.72
CA THR A 21 -1.24 -12.21 -6.03
C THR A 21 -2.25 -12.53 -7.13
N VAL A 22 -1.91 -12.21 -8.38
CA VAL A 22 -2.65 -12.56 -9.60
C VAL A 22 -1.66 -13.10 -10.62
N ASN A 23 -1.87 -14.33 -11.10
CA ASN A 23 -0.96 -14.99 -12.05
C ASN A 23 0.52 -15.02 -11.58
N GLY A 24 0.77 -15.07 -10.27
CA GLY A 24 2.11 -15.02 -9.68
C GLY A 24 2.72 -13.62 -9.54
N GLU A 25 2.01 -12.57 -9.96
CA GLU A 25 2.41 -11.19 -9.75
C GLU A 25 1.73 -10.60 -8.49
N PRO A 26 2.39 -9.76 -7.69
CA PRO A 26 1.75 -9.07 -6.57
C PRO A 26 0.63 -8.15 -7.04
N ARG A 27 -0.38 -7.91 -6.20
CA ARG A 27 -1.41 -6.90 -6.49
C ARG A 27 -0.96 -5.47 -6.31
N VAL A 28 0.02 -5.26 -5.43
CA VAL A 28 0.56 -3.93 -5.15
C VAL A 28 2.08 -3.96 -5.23
N LEU A 29 2.64 -2.90 -5.81
CA LEU A 29 4.07 -2.63 -5.89
C LEU A 29 4.35 -1.22 -5.41
N ALA A 30 5.62 -0.91 -5.17
CA ALA A 30 6.09 0.43 -4.91
C ALA A 30 7.26 0.79 -5.84
N THR A 31 7.37 2.07 -6.18
CA THR A 31 8.59 2.62 -6.80
C THR A 31 9.67 2.83 -5.74
N ASP A 32 10.92 2.99 -6.17
CA ASP A 32 12.02 3.33 -5.26
C ASP A 32 11.77 4.63 -4.49
N ALA A 33 11.13 5.61 -5.13
CA ALA A 33 10.77 6.88 -4.51
C ALA A 33 9.73 6.69 -3.38
N ALA A 34 8.75 5.80 -3.59
CA ALA A 34 7.78 5.44 -2.56
C ALA A 34 8.45 4.69 -1.39
N LEU A 35 9.33 3.72 -1.67
CA LEU A 35 10.08 3.03 -0.62
C LEU A 35 10.94 3.99 0.21
N ALA A 36 11.61 4.95 -0.43
CA ALA A 36 12.40 5.95 0.27
C ALA A 36 11.56 6.86 1.17
N LEU A 37 10.35 7.26 0.73
CA LEU A 37 9.44 8.06 1.55
C LEU A 37 8.85 7.24 2.70
N ILE A 38 8.55 5.96 2.48
CA ILE A 38 8.15 5.02 3.54
C ILE A 38 9.24 4.93 4.61
N ASP A 39 10.50 4.74 4.21
CA ASP A 39 11.63 4.67 5.15
C ASP A 39 11.82 5.99 5.92
N GLU A 40 11.57 7.14 5.28
CA GLU A 40 11.59 8.45 5.93
C GLU A 40 10.49 8.55 7.00
N ILE A 41 9.26 8.21 6.65
CA ILE A 41 8.11 8.25 7.56
C ILE A 41 8.30 7.28 8.73
N ARG A 42 8.84 6.08 8.49
CA ARG A 42 9.03 5.05 9.52
C ARG A 42 10.05 5.41 10.60
N ARG A 43 10.89 6.41 10.37
CA ARG A 43 11.77 6.97 11.42
C ARG A 43 10.96 7.68 12.50
N ASP A 44 9.84 8.30 12.13
CA ASP A 44 8.96 9.04 13.03
C ASP A 44 7.76 8.18 13.48
N HIS A 45 7.27 7.29 12.60
CA HIS A 45 6.11 6.44 12.79
C HIS A 45 6.44 4.97 12.42
N PRO A 46 6.96 4.16 13.35
CA PRO A 46 7.51 2.84 13.01
C PRO A 46 6.46 1.85 12.45
N ASP A 47 5.22 1.98 12.95
CA ASP A 47 4.07 1.15 12.59
C ASP A 47 3.05 1.97 11.80
N ILE A 48 3.00 1.70 10.50
CA ILE A 48 2.13 2.40 9.54
C ILE A 48 1.38 1.40 8.67
N LEU A 49 0.33 1.89 8.00
CA LEU A 49 -0.41 1.16 6.97
C LEU A 49 -0.78 2.11 5.83
N PHE A 50 -1.07 1.54 4.67
CA PHE A 50 -1.70 2.26 3.56
C PHE A 50 -3.17 1.86 3.43
N HIS A 51 -4.02 2.85 3.15
CA HIS A 51 -5.37 2.63 2.65
C HIS A 51 -5.56 3.35 1.33
N GLN A 52 -5.94 2.58 0.31
CA GLN A 52 -6.33 3.11 -0.99
C GLN A 52 -7.70 3.76 -0.87
N SER A 53 -7.69 5.09 -0.79
CA SER A 53 -8.90 5.88 -0.67
C SER A 53 -9.64 5.97 -2.02
N GLY A 54 -10.97 6.01 -1.94
CA GLY A 54 -11.87 6.26 -3.06
C GLY A 54 -12.81 7.39 -2.72
N GLY A 55 -12.45 8.63 -3.06
CA GLY A 55 -13.22 9.81 -2.67
C GLY A 55 -12.92 11.06 -3.50
N CYS A 56 -13.89 11.99 -3.50
CA CYS A 56 -13.90 13.22 -4.29
C CYS A 56 -12.93 14.32 -3.77
N CYS A 57 -12.59 14.31 -2.47
CA CYS A 57 -11.81 15.38 -1.84
C CYS A 57 -10.28 15.15 -1.81
N ASP A 58 -9.82 13.89 -1.72
CA ASP A 58 -8.38 13.53 -1.73
C ASP A 58 -7.97 12.72 -2.99
N GLY A 59 -8.93 12.50 -3.90
CA GLY A 59 -8.74 11.69 -5.10
C GLY A 59 -8.49 10.21 -4.78
N SER A 60 -8.11 9.43 -5.80
CA SER A 60 -7.69 8.04 -5.67
C SER A 60 -6.28 7.89 -5.07
N SER A 61 -5.92 8.76 -4.13
CA SER A 61 -4.58 8.79 -3.54
C SER A 61 -4.45 7.67 -2.49
N PRO A 62 -3.31 6.99 -2.42
CA PRO A 62 -3.03 6.05 -1.35
C PRO A 62 -2.65 6.86 -0.11
N MET A 63 -3.38 6.66 0.98
CA MET A 63 -3.19 7.42 2.22
C MET A 63 -2.37 6.58 3.21
N CYS A 64 -1.34 7.17 3.81
CA CYS A 64 -0.46 6.54 4.78
C CYS A 64 -0.82 6.98 6.20
N TYR A 65 -1.10 6.03 7.09
CA TYR A 65 -1.55 6.30 8.46
C TYR A 65 -0.73 5.54 9.50
N PRO A 66 -0.59 6.06 10.74
CA PRO A 66 -0.15 5.24 11.87
C PRO A 66 -1.12 4.10 12.13
N VAL A 67 -0.61 2.93 12.51
CA VAL A 67 -1.45 1.82 12.98
C VAL A 67 -2.22 2.26 14.22
N GLY A 68 -3.54 2.04 14.22
CA GLY A 68 -4.45 2.43 15.30
C GLY A 68 -5.12 3.80 15.12
N GLU A 69 -4.59 4.67 14.26
CA GLU A 69 -5.24 5.95 13.91
C GLU A 69 -6.17 5.83 12.70
N PHE A 70 -5.99 4.78 11.89
CA PHE A 70 -6.93 4.39 10.85
C PHE A 70 -7.58 3.05 11.22
N ARG A 71 -8.91 2.97 11.12
CA ARG A 71 -9.67 1.72 11.32
C ARG A 71 -9.88 1.03 9.99
N VAL A 72 -9.15 -0.06 9.76
CA VAL A 72 -9.42 -1.01 8.68
C VAL A 72 -10.75 -1.69 8.98
N GLY A 73 -11.73 -1.53 8.08
CA GLY A 73 -13.05 -2.12 8.20
C GLY A 73 -13.07 -3.60 7.84
N GLU A 74 -14.12 -4.31 8.28
CA GLU A 74 -14.30 -5.74 8.00
C GLU A 74 -14.40 -6.07 6.49
N THR A 75 -14.78 -5.09 5.69
CA THR A 75 -14.90 -5.21 4.23
C THR A 75 -13.69 -4.65 3.49
N ASP A 76 -12.65 -4.18 4.18
CA ASP A 76 -11.40 -3.83 3.54
C ASP A 76 -10.64 -5.09 3.14
N VAL A 77 -10.06 -5.07 1.94
CA VAL A 77 -9.27 -6.14 1.37
C VAL A 77 -7.80 -5.76 1.49
N ARG A 78 -6.99 -6.64 2.06
CA ARG A 78 -5.53 -6.51 2.05
C ARG A 78 -4.99 -6.90 0.68
N LEU A 79 -4.35 -5.94 -0.01
CA LEU A 79 -3.76 -6.16 -1.33
C LEU A 79 -2.39 -6.81 -1.27
N GLY A 80 -1.69 -6.67 -0.15
CA GLY A 80 -0.32 -7.14 0.04
C GLY A 80 0.48 -6.14 0.87
N GLU A 81 1.79 -6.10 0.63
CA GLU A 81 2.73 -5.25 1.36
C GLU A 81 3.72 -4.56 0.42
N ILE A 82 4.16 -3.36 0.82
CA ILE A 82 5.24 -2.61 0.18
C ILE A 82 6.23 -2.14 1.25
N GLY A 83 7.51 -2.48 1.14
CA GLY A 83 8.50 -2.13 2.18
C GLY A 83 8.16 -2.69 3.57
N GLY A 84 7.44 -3.82 3.65
CA GLY A 84 6.92 -4.39 4.89
C GLY A 84 5.73 -3.64 5.50
N VAL A 85 5.12 -2.72 4.75
CA VAL A 85 3.93 -1.95 5.17
C VAL A 85 2.70 -2.53 4.48
N PRO A 86 1.63 -2.91 5.22
CA PRO A 86 0.43 -3.47 4.62
C PRO A 86 -0.38 -2.43 3.86
N VAL A 87 -0.96 -2.84 2.74
CA VAL A 87 -1.81 -2.00 1.88
C VAL A 87 -3.22 -2.57 1.82
N TYR A 88 -4.19 -1.73 2.14
CA TYR A 88 -5.62 -2.06 2.16
C TYR A 88 -6.40 -1.25 1.12
N ILE A 89 -7.55 -1.75 0.71
CA ILE A 89 -8.51 -1.07 -0.16
C ILE A 89 -9.92 -1.51 0.22
N SER A 90 -10.94 -0.66 0.08
CA SER A 90 -12.33 -1.09 0.35
C SER A 90 -12.80 -2.15 -0.64
N ALA A 91 -13.65 -3.09 -0.22
CA ALA A 91 -14.21 -4.13 -1.12
C ALA A 91 -14.86 -3.56 -2.39
N SER A 92 -15.55 -2.43 -2.29
CA SER A 92 -16.18 -1.77 -3.45
C SER A 92 -15.16 -1.29 -4.48
N GLN A 93 -14.04 -0.71 -4.03
CA GLN A 93 -12.95 -0.28 -4.89
C GLN A 93 -12.14 -1.48 -5.39
N PHE A 94 -11.94 -2.49 -4.53
CA PHE A 94 -11.31 -3.74 -4.91
C PHE A 94 -12.02 -4.37 -6.11
N GLU A 95 -13.35 -4.47 -6.07
CA GLU A 95 -14.13 -5.07 -7.16
C GLU A 95 -13.93 -4.31 -8.48
N ALA A 96 -13.84 -2.98 -8.43
CA ALA A 96 -13.55 -2.17 -9.61
C ALA A 96 -12.11 -2.37 -10.13
N TRP A 97 -11.14 -2.62 -9.25
CA TRP A 97 -9.70 -2.57 -9.55
C TRP A 97 -9.02 -3.94 -9.53
N LYS A 98 -9.76 -5.03 -9.30
CA LYS A 98 -9.23 -6.40 -9.14
C LYS A 98 -8.46 -6.95 -10.35
N HIS A 99 -8.61 -6.33 -11.52
CA HIS A 99 -7.91 -6.66 -12.75
C HIS A 99 -6.68 -5.77 -13.00
N THR A 100 -6.36 -4.89 -12.06
CA THR A 100 -5.21 -3.99 -12.12
C THR A 100 -4.21 -4.31 -11.03
N GLN A 101 -2.92 -4.17 -11.35
CA GLN A 101 -1.85 -4.08 -10.37
C GLN A 101 -1.70 -2.61 -9.97
N LEU A 102 -1.74 -2.34 -8.67
CA LEU A 102 -1.51 -1.02 -8.12
C LEU A 102 -0.04 -0.79 -7.87
N ILE A 103 0.39 0.44 -8.08
CA ILE A 103 1.79 0.85 -7.97
C ILE A 103 1.78 2.14 -7.18
N ILE A 104 2.31 2.09 -5.96
CA ILE A 104 2.46 3.26 -5.12
C ILE A 104 3.74 3.98 -5.54
N ASP A 105 3.58 5.22 -5.99
CA ASP A 105 4.65 6.10 -6.41
C ASP A 105 4.66 7.38 -5.58
N VAL A 106 5.65 8.24 -5.79
CA VAL A 106 5.76 9.54 -5.14
C VAL A 106 5.99 10.62 -6.18
N VAL A 107 5.27 11.73 -6.04
CA VAL A 107 5.44 12.94 -6.86
C VAL A 107 5.62 14.16 -5.97
N PRO A 108 6.25 15.24 -6.46
CA PRO A 108 6.29 16.50 -5.74
C PRO A 108 4.89 17.03 -5.43
N GLY A 109 4.71 17.61 -4.25
CA GLY A 109 3.47 18.27 -3.85
C GLY A 109 3.03 17.91 -2.44
N ARG A 110 1.91 18.50 -2.04
CA ARG A 110 1.34 18.33 -0.70
C ARG A 110 0.58 17.02 -0.60
N GLY A 111 0.87 16.22 0.43
CA GLY A 111 0.12 15.02 0.80
C GLY A 111 -1.32 15.31 1.23
N GLY A 112 -2.13 14.25 1.30
CA GLY A 112 -3.52 14.35 1.77
C GLY A 112 -3.57 14.82 3.23
N MET A 113 -4.61 15.57 3.62
CA MET A 113 -4.67 16.26 4.92
C MET A 113 -4.35 15.36 6.13
N PHE A 114 -4.78 14.10 6.07
CA PHE A 114 -4.64 13.12 7.15
C PHE A 114 -3.52 12.09 6.92
N SER A 115 -2.80 12.17 5.80
CA SER A 115 -1.75 11.22 5.46
C SER A 115 -0.39 11.71 5.92
N LEU A 116 0.49 10.78 6.32
CA LEU A 116 1.82 11.05 6.88
C LEU A 116 2.84 11.67 5.89
N ASP A 117 2.48 11.75 4.62
CA ASP A 117 3.23 12.48 3.57
C ASP A 117 2.90 13.99 3.54
N ASN A 118 1.85 14.43 4.24
CA ASN A 118 1.54 15.85 4.37
C ASN A 118 2.65 16.59 5.14
N GLY A 119 3.08 17.75 4.62
CA GLY A 119 4.17 18.54 5.17
C GLY A 119 5.58 18.09 4.76
N ARG A 120 5.72 17.07 3.89
CA ARG A 120 7.02 16.59 3.39
C ARG A 120 7.36 17.05 1.97
N GLU A 121 6.52 17.90 1.37
CA GLU A 121 6.63 18.40 -0.02
C GLU A 121 6.71 17.30 -1.11
N LYS A 122 6.38 16.07 -0.72
CA LYS A 122 6.25 14.88 -1.55
C LYS A 122 4.94 14.23 -1.17
N ARG A 123 4.22 13.72 -2.16
CA ARG A 123 2.96 13.01 -1.92
C ARG A 123 2.94 11.65 -2.58
N PHE A 124 2.28 10.69 -1.96
CA PHE A 124 2.04 9.41 -2.59
C PHE A 124 1.02 9.53 -3.73
N LEU A 125 1.19 8.68 -4.74
CA LEU A 125 0.36 8.61 -5.93
C LEU A 125 0.13 7.15 -6.30
N THR A 126 -1.12 6.75 -6.50
CA THR A 126 -1.42 5.43 -7.05
C THR A 126 -1.40 5.50 -8.57
N ARG A 127 -0.51 4.69 -9.16
CA ARG A 127 -0.55 4.30 -10.57
C ARG A 127 -1.14 2.91 -10.67
N SER A 128 -1.58 2.52 -11.86
CA SER A 128 -2.08 1.19 -12.10
C SER A 128 -1.69 0.68 -13.48
N ARG A 129 -1.70 -0.65 -13.67
CA ARG A 129 -1.65 -1.30 -14.98
C ARG A 129 -2.53 -2.54 -14.97
N LEU A 130 -2.99 -2.99 -16.13
CA LEU A 130 -3.76 -4.23 -16.23
C LEU A 130 -2.85 -5.44 -16.06
N PHE A 131 -3.33 -6.46 -15.34
CA PHE A 131 -2.71 -7.78 -15.41
C PHE A 131 -2.84 -8.33 -16.84
N GLY A 132 -1.75 -8.81 -17.43
CA GLY A 132 -1.74 -9.31 -18.81
C GLY A 132 -1.31 -8.28 -19.88
N GLY A 133 -0.66 -7.18 -19.49
CA GLY A 133 0.12 -6.34 -20.43
C GLY A 133 -0.61 -5.14 -21.04
N GLY A 134 -1.80 -4.79 -20.54
CA GLY A 134 -2.40 -3.49 -20.85
C GLY A 134 -1.76 -2.41 -19.99
N GLU A 135 -0.83 -1.64 -20.56
CA GLU A 135 -0.26 -0.48 -19.87
C GLU A 135 -1.32 0.61 -19.69
N ALA A 136 -1.46 1.12 -18.47
CA ALA A 136 -1.93 2.48 -18.27
C ALA A 136 -0.68 3.34 -17.98
N CYS A 137 -0.55 4.42 -18.76
CA CYS A 137 0.43 5.51 -18.73
C CYS A 137 1.79 5.27 -18.03
N GLY A 138 2.88 5.44 -18.79
CA GLY A 138 4.30 5.29 -18.41
C GLY A 138 4.60 5.24 -16.91
N ILE A 139 4.92 4.03 -16.43
CA ILE A 139 5.21 3.75 -15.04
C ILE A 139 6.73 3.88 -14.81
N PRO A 140 7.19 4.66 -13.81
CA PRO A 140 8.59 4.69 -13.40
C PRO A 140 9.09 3.31 -12.95
N SER A 141 10.42 3.13 -12.87
CA SER A 141 11.04 1.84 -12.50
C SER A 141 10.44 1.22 -11.23
N LEU A 142 10.00 -0.03 -11.34
CA LEU A 142 9.40 -0.81 -10.26
C LEU A 142 10.48 -1.62 -9.55
N THR A 143 10.53 -1.54 -8.21
CA THR A 143 11.45 -2.36 -7.41
C THR A 143 10.66 -3.32 -6.56
N LYS A 144 10.83 -4.61 -6.84
CA LYS A 144 10.29 -5.69 -6.01
C LYS A 144 11.33 -6.04 -4.95
N ARG A 145 11.28 -5.43 -3.77
CA ARG A 145 12.02 -6.00 -2.62
C ARG A 145 11.19 -7.17 -2.09
N ALA A 146 11.53 -8.37 -2.55
CA ALA A 146 11.18 -9.58 -1.82
C ALA A 146 12.07 -9.63 -0.57
N THR A 147 11.44 -9.76 0.60
CA THR A 147 12.10 -10.21 1.83
C THR A 147 12.40 -11.69 1.71
#